data_AF-A0A925V0I7-F1
#
_entry.id   AF-A0A925V0I7-F1
#
_cell.length_a   1.000
_cell.length_b   1.000
_cell.length_c   1.000
_cell.angle_alpha   90.00
_cell.angle_beta   90.00
_cell.angle_gamma   90.00
#
_symmetry.space_group_name_H-M   'P 1'
#
loop_
_entity.id
_entity.type
_entity.pdbx_description
1 polymer ?
#
loop_
_entity_poly.entity_id
_entity_poly.type
_entity_poly.pdbx_seq_one_letter_code
_entity_poly.pdbx_strand_id
1 'polypeptide(L)'
;MVDPPGTVANRLFVFLPGTGGPPGGYRHILRNAAAGGYHALGLAYRNEVAVNDLCTVAEHGCHAAVREEILTGEDLSPLVEVGRADSIEHRLSAALVHLGWEQYLDGDALRWSDIAVAGHSQGGGHAAFIASLHEVHRASLFAASEPADWTGEALATPAARIYGFIHVDDPYYASMTSSWERLGIPGALVDVDGLAWPFEDSHRLQTTFAVSAEDAHGAVAADPRTPMDGDLPVYRDVWCAVIGP
;
A
#
# COMPACT_ATOMS: atom_id res chain seq x y z
N MET A 1 18.91 -4.65 -20.65
CA MET A 1 18.49 -3.29 -21.01
C MET A 1 17.23 -3.02 -20.23
N VAL A 2 17.26 -2.05 -19.32
CA VAL A 2 16.08 -1.62 -18.55
C VAL A 2 15.45 -0.51 -19.37
N ASP A 3 14.20 -0.69 -19.79
CA ASP A 3 13.46 0.36 -20.47
C ASP A 3 13.34 1.59 -19.54
N PRO A 4 13.35 2.82 -20.08
CA PRO A 4 13.01 4.00 -19.29
C PRO A 4 11.59 3.84 -18.71
N PRO A 5 11.19 4.58 -17.65
CA PRO A 5 9.81 4.57 -17.19
C PRO A 5 8.88 4.95 -18.36
N GLY A 6 8.31 3.92 -18.97
CA GLY A 6 7.35 4.03 -20.06
C GLY A 6 6.01 4.47 -19.51
N THR A 7 5.21 5.12 -20.35
CA THR A 7 3.81 5.40 -20.00
C THR A 7 3.09 4.09 -19.74
N VAL A 8 2.58 3.92 -18.53
CA VAL A 8 1.77 2.78 -18.15
C VAL A 8 0.38 2.92 -18.76
N ALA A 9 0.17 2.37 -19.95
CA ALA A 9 -1.17 2.37 -20.53
C ALA A 9 -2.04 1.30 -19.84
N ASN A 10 -3.27 1.65 -19.47
CA ASN A 10 -4.29 0.74 -18.95
C ASN A 10 -3.93 0.04 -17.63
N ARG A 11 -3.25 0.70 -16.68
CA ARG A 11 -3.15 0.22 -15.28
C ARG A 11 -3.81 1.17 -14.30
N LEU A 12 -4.30 0.62 -13.21
CA LEU A 12 -4.92 1.35 -12.11
C LEU A 12 -3.97 1.36 -10.91
N PHE A 13 -3.79 2.52 -10.30
CA PHE A 13 -3.14 2.67 -9.01
C PHE A 13 -4.19 2.99 -7.94
N VAL A 14 -4.35 2.10 -6.97
CA VAL A 14 -5.26 2.28 -5.83
C VAL A 14 -4.43 2.53 -4.58
N PHE A 15 -4.69 3.65 -3.91
CA PHE A 15 -4.07 3.98 -2.63
C PHE A 15 -5.06 3.84 -1.48
N LEU A 16 -4.70 3.05 -0.46
CA LEU A 16 -5.45 2.84 0.77
C LEU A 16 -4.86 3.72 1.90
N PRO A 17 -5.63 4.70 2.42
CA PRO A 17 -5.23 5.51 3.55
C PRO A 17 -4.93 4.71 4.84
N GLY A 18 -4.05 5.24 5.69
CA GLY A 18 -3.85 4.76 7.06
C GLY A 18 -5.03 5.02 7.98
N THR A 19 -4.94 4.59 9.25
CA THR A 19 -6.01 4.69 10.25
C THR A 19 -6.54 6.11 10.39
N GLY A 20 -7.87 6.28 10.32
CA GLY A 20 -8.57 7.56 10.39
C GLY A 20 -8.29 8.52 9.22
N GLY A 21 -7.44 8.13 8.28
CA GLY A 21 -7.01 8.98 7.17
C GLY A 21 -8.02 8.98 6.01
N PRO A 22 -8.37 10.15 5.45
CA PRO A 22 -9.15 10.22 4.21
C PRO A 22 -8.24 10.13 2.98
N PRO A 23 -8.77 9.74 1.81
CA PRO A 23 -8.03 9.80 0.53
C PRO A 23 -7.43 11.17 0.21
N GLY A 24 -8.07 12.25 0.68
CA GLY A 24 -7.61 13.62 0.47
C GLY A 24 -6.28 13.98 1.12
N GLY A 25 -5.74 13.12 2.00
CA GLY A 25 -4.42 13.29 2.62
C GLY A 25 -3.28 12.55 1.92
N TYR A 26 -3.49 12.03 0.71
CA TYR A 26 -2.50 11.26 -0.06
C TYR A 26 -2.46 11.71 -1.54
N ARG A 27 -2.74 12.99 -1.80
CA ARG A 27 -2.83 13.54 -3.17
C ARG A 27 -1.47 13.59 -3.85
N HIS A 28 -0.37 13.78 -3.12
CA HIS A 28 0.95 13.87 -3.71
C HIS A 28 1.35 12.57 -4.41
N ILE A 29 1.19 11.43 -3.73
CA ILE A 29 1.50 10.12 -4.31
C ILE A 29 0.52 9.74 -5.44
N LEU A 30 -0.77 10.07 -5.31
CA LEU A 30 -1.77 9.86 -6.37
C LEU A 30 -1.44 10.66 -7.63
N ARG A 31 -1.02 11.92 -7.49
CA ARG A 31 -0.57 12.75 -8.61
C ARG A 31 0.71 12.22 -9.24
N ASN A 32 1.63 11.68 -8.43
CA ASN A 32 2.85 11.07 -8.92
C ASN A 32 2.55 9.81 -9.76
N ALA A 33 1.64 8.94 -9.29
CA ALA A 33 1.18 7.78 -10.04
C ALA A 33 0.52 8.18 -11.37
N ALA A 34 -0.37 9.19 -11.34
CA ALA A 34 -1.03 9.71 -12.53
C ALA A 34 -0.03 10.31 -13.54
N ALA A 35 1.00 11.01 -13.06
CA ALA A 35 2.08 11.52 -13.91
C ALA A 35 2.90 10.40 -14.57
N GLY A 36 2.97 9.22 -13.94
CA GLY A 36 3.55 7.99 -14.51
C GLY A 36 2.65 7.27 -15.52
N GLY A 37 1.40 7.72 -15.72
CA GLY A 37 0.46 7.18 -16.70
C GLY A 37 -0.68 6.33 -16.13
N TYR A 38 -0.72 6.09 -14.82
CA TYR A 38 -1.80 5.35 -14.19
C TYR A 38 -3.11 6.15 -14.17
N HIS A 39 -4.25 5.44 -14.24
CA HIS A 39 -5.44 5.94 -13.55
C HIS A 39 -5.20 5.80 -12.05
N ALA A 40 -5.30 6.88 -11.29
CA ALA A 40 -4.97 6.89 -9.85
C ALA A 40 -6.20 7.22 -9.00
N LEU A 41 -6.45 6.40 -7.98
CA LEU A 41 -7.59 6.54 -7.07
C LEU A 41 -7.16 6.32 -5.62
N GLY A 42 -7.41 7.31 -4.77
CA GLY A 42 -7.41 7.11 -3.32
C GLY A 42 -8.78 6.60 -2.89
N LEU A 43 -8.85 5.43 -2.26
CA LEU A 43 -10.12 4.80 -1.89
C LEU A 43 -10.46 5.07 -0.42
N ALA A 44 -11.65 5.62 -0.17
CA ALA A 44 -12.19 5.68 1.18
C ALA A 44 -12.77 4.30 1.55
N TYR A 45 -12.32 3.72 2.67
CA TYR A 45 -12.74 2.42 3.18
C TYR A 45 -12.89 2.47 4.70
N ARG A 46 -13.41 1.40 5.32
CA ARG A 46 -13.53 1.29 6.78
C ARG A 46 -12.14 1.20 7.41
N ASN A 47 -11.67 2.33 7.93
CA ASN A 47 -10.33 2.48 8.47
C ASN A 47 -10.28 3.30 9.77
N GLU A 48 -11.38 3.39 10.52
CA GLU A 48 -11.49 4.28 11.67
C GLU A 48 -10.63 3.83 12.87
N VAL A 49 -10.43 2.52 13.03
CA VAL A 49 -9.65 1.91 14.12
C VAL A 49 -8.53 1.08 13.53
N ALA A 50 -7.34 1.12 14.14
CA ALA A 50 -6.21 0.34 13.68
C ALA A 50 -6.47 -1.16 13.88
N VAL A 51 -6.26 -2.00 12.87
CA VAL A 51 -6.37 -3.48 13.00
C VAL A 51 -5.48 -4.00 14.12
N ASN A 52 -4.28 -3.43 14.30
CA ASN A 52 -3.38 -3.80 15.39
C ASN A 52 -3.97 -3.49 16.78
N ASP A 53 -4.77 -2.43 16.92
CA ASP A 53 -5.43 -2.08 18.18
C ASP A 53 -6.60 -3.04 18.45
N LEU A 54 -7.36 -3.40 17.41
CA LEU A 54 -8.44 -4.39 17.49
C LEU A 54 -7.92 -5.77 17.91
N CYS A 55 -6.77 -6.18 17.38
CA CYS A 55 -6.22 -7.52 17.58
C CYS A 55 -5.25 -7.64 18.78
N THR A 56 -5.20 -6.67 19.70
CA THR A 56 -4.24 -6.64 20.83
C THR A 56 -4.31 -7.86 21.77
N VAL A 57 -5.49 -8.41 21.97
CA VAL A 57 -5.76 -9.56 22.88
C VAL A 57 -6.49 -10.70 22.18
N ALA A 58 -6.53 -10.67 20.85
CA ALA A 58 -7.31 -11.60 20.06
C ALA A 58 -6.55 -12.91 19.79
N GLU A 59 -7.32 -13.95 19.48
CA GLU A 59 -6.81 -15.28 19.09
C GLU A 59 -5.99 -15.21 17.79
N HIS A 60 -5.25 -16.30 17.52
CA HIS A 60 -4.56 -16.51 16.24
C HIS A 60 -5.52 -16.29 15.05
N GLY A 61 -5.04 -15.57 14.03
CA GLY A 61 -5.81 -15.27 12.82
C GLY A 61 -6.66 -13.99 12.87
N CYS A 62 -6.68 -13.24 13.98
CA CYS A 62 -7.46 -11.99 14.08
C CYS A 62 -7.20 -11.00 12.93
N HIS A 63 -5.93 -10.72 12.63
CA HIS A 63 -5.56 -9.78 11.57
C HIS A 63 -6.13 -10.18 10.21
N ALA A 64 -6.07 -11.47 9.87
CA ALA A 64 -6.61 -11.98 8.62
C ALA A 64 -8.13 -11.82 8.56
N ALA A 65 -8.85 -12.28 9.60
CA ALA A 65 -10.31 -12.19 9.64
C ALA A 65 -10.82 -10.74 9.58
N VAL A 66 -10.21 -9.82 10.35
CA VAL A 66 -10.59 -8.40 10.33
C VAL A 66 -10.32 -7.76 8.97
N ARG A 67 -9.15 -8.02 8.36
CA ARG A 67 -8.81 -7.46 7.04
C ARG A 67 -9.67 -8.02 5.93
N GLU A 68 -9.99 -9.32 5.99
CA GLU A 68 -10.83 -9.98 5.01
C GLU A 68 -12.25 -9.44 5.06
N GLU A 69 -12.82 -9.25 6.25
CA GLU A 69 -14.13 -8.60 6.39
C GLU A 69 -14.11 -7.17 5.84
N ILE A 70 -13.08 -6.36 6.14
CA ILE A 70 -12.95 -5.01 5.55
C ILE A 70 -12.81 -5.07 4.02
N LEU A 71 -12.14 -6.10 3.49
CA LEU A 71 -11.90 -6.29 2.06
C LEU A 71 -13.16 -6.71 1.31
N THR A 72 -13.85 -7.76 1.79
CA THR A 72 -14.92 -8.47 1.08
C THR A 72 -16.31 -8.08 1.57
N GLY A 73 -16.43 -7.70 2.84
CA GLY A 73 -17.69 -7.48 3.55
C GLY A 73 -18.39 -8.75 4.02
N GLU A 74 -17.65 -9.87 4.08
CA GLU A 74 -18.12 -11.11 4.71
C GLU A 74 -17.92 -11.03 6.24
N ASP A 75 -18.92 -11.45 7.01
CA ASP A 75 -18.88 -11.47 8.48
C ASP A 75 -17.90 -12.56 8.97
N LEU A 76 -16.68 -12.14 9.32
CA LEU A 76 -15.57 -13.01 9.68
C LEU A 76 -14.98 -12.68 11.06
N SER A 77 -15.23 -11.48 11.58
CA SER A 77 -14.69 -11.05 12.86
C SER A 77 -15.69 -10.24 13.68
N PRO A 78 -15.90 -10.57 14.96
CA PRO A 78 -16.78 -9.78 15.83
C PRO A 78 -16.21 -8.39 16.20
N LEU A 79 -15.01 -8.06 15.72
CA LEU A 79 -14.30 -6.81 16.04
C LEU A 79 -14.60 -5.67 15.07
N VAL A 80 -15.19 -6.00 13.93
CA VAL A 80 -15.63 -5.05 12.91
C VAL A 80 -17.04 -5.42 12.46
N GLU A 81 -17.70 -4.48 11.79
CA GLU A 81 -18.98 -4.73 11.12
C GLU A 81 -18.90 -4.01 9.78
N VAL A 82 -18.53 -4.76 8.74
CA VAL A 82 -18.42 -4.25 7.37
C VAL A 82 -19.28 -5.10 6.45
N GLY A 83 -20.41 -4.55 6.00
CA GLY A 83 -21.21 -5.20 4.97
C GLY A 83 -20.61 -5.03 3.57
N ARG A 84 -21.02 -5.88 2.62
CA ARG A 84 -20.54 -5.84 1.22
C ARG A 84 -20.48 -4.44 0.61
N ALA A 85 -21.51 -3.62 0.81
CA ALA A 85 -21.57 -2.26 0.25
C ALA A 85 -20.44 -1.33 0.76
N ASP A 86 -19.94 -1.59 1.97
CA ASP A 86 -18.89 -0.80 2.61
C ASP A 86 -17.49 -1.41 2.47
N SER A 87 -17.38 -2.59 1.87
CA SER A 87 -16.12 -3.30 1.63
C SER A 87 -15.22 -2.60 0.62
N ILE A 88 -13.89 -2.82 0.72
CA ILE A 88 -12.91 -2.28 -0.24
C ILE A 88 -13.27 -2.69 -1.67
N GLU A 89 -13.57 -3.97 -1.90
CA GLU A 89 -13.83 -4.48 -3.24
C GLU A 89 -15.04 -3.81 -3.90
N HIS A 90 -16.17 -3.73 -3.18
CA HIS A 90 -17.38 -3.12 -3.72
C HIS A 90 -17.23 -1.61 -3.91
N ARG A 91 -16.62 -0.92 -2.94
CA ARG A 91 -16.37 0.52 -3.07
C ARG A 91 -15.46 0.82 -4.26
N LEU A 92 -14.44 -0.01 -4.48
CA LEU A 92 -13.56 0.13 -5.63
C LEU A 92 -14.32 -0.14 -6.94
N SER A 93 -15.02 -1.27 -7.08
CA SER A 93 -15.74 -1.57 -8.32
C SER A 93 -16.83 -0.53 -8.63
N ALA A 94 -17.59 -0.07 -7.63
CA ALA A 94 -18.58 0.99 -7.79
C ALA A 94 -17.94 2.33 -8.20
N ALA A 95 -16.78 2.68 -7.64
CA ALA A 95 -16.04 3.86 -8.03
C ALA A 95 -15.54 3.76 -9.48
N LEU A 96 -15.06 2.59 -9.91
CA LEU A 96 -14.59 2.36 -11.28
C LEU A 96 -15.73 2.50 -12.30
N VAL A 97 -16.91 1.95 -12.01
CA VAL A 97 -18.10 2.15 -12.86
C VAL A 97 -18.48 3.64 -12.91
N HIS A 98 -18.48 4.33 -11.78
CA HIS A 98 -18.82 5.76 -11.74
C HIS A 98 -17.86 6.63 -12.57
N LEU A 99 -16.57 6.27 -12.60
CA LEU A 99 -15.53 6.99 -13.32
C LEU A 99 -15.44 6.62 -14.81
N GLY A 100 -16.19 5.61 -15.27
CA GLY A 100 -16.07 5.09 -16.63
C GLY A 100 -14.77 4.29 -16.86
N TRP A 101 -14.28 3.62 -15.82
CA TRP A 101 -13.04 2.85 -15.79
C TRP A 101 -13.28 1.33 -15.73
N GLU A 102 -14.35 0.86 -16.37
CA GLU A 102 -14.75 -0.54 -16.36
C GLU A 102 -13.74 -1.48 -17.03
N GLN A 103 -12.72 -0.97 -17.73
CA GLN A 103 -11.63 -1.80 -18.25
C GLN A 103 -10.87 -2.60 -17.17
N TYR A 104 -10.92 -2.15 -15.91
CA TYR A 104 -10.33 -2.83 -14.75
C TYR A 104 -11.29 -3.84 -14.10
N LEU A 105 -12.43 -4.12 -14.73
CA LEU A 105 -13.43 -5.05 -14.23
C LEU A 105 -13.63 -6.22 -15.20
N ASP A 106 -13.97 -7.38 -14.63
CA ASP A 106 -14.53 -8.51 -15.35
C ASP A 106 -15.93 -8.79 -14.81
N GLY A 107 -16.95 -8.18 -15.44
CA GLY A 107 -18.27 -8.03 -14.84
C GLY A 107 -18.20 -7.13 -13.61
N ASP A 108 -18.59 -7.65 -12.44
CA ASP A 108 -18.52 -6.92 -11.16
C ASP A 108 -17.21 -7.17 -10.38
N ALA A 109 -16.37 -8.10 -10.87
CA ALA A 109 -15.12 -8.49 -10.22
C ALA A 109 -13.95 -7.60 -10.65
N LEU A 110 -13.02 -7.34 -9.74
CA LEU A 110 -11.82 -6.56 -10.00
C LEU A 110 -10.79 -7.40 -10.78
N ARG A 111 -10.23 -6.83 -11.84
CA ARG A 111 -9.06 -7.39 -12.54
C ARG A 111 -7.79 -7.05 -11.78
N TRP A 112 -7.54 -7.73 -10.66
CA TRP A 112 -6.40 -7.45 -9.78
C TRP A 112 -5.05 -7.38 -10.50
N SER A 113 -4.84 -8.18 -11.54
CA SER A 113 -3.62 -8.18 -12.36
C SER A 113 -3.38 -6.88 -13.15
N ASP A 114 -4.36 -5.99 -13.24
CA ASP A 114 -4.27 -4.64 -13.82
C ASP A 114 -4.14 -3.53 -12.75
N ILE A 115 -4.16 -3.90 -11.47
CA ILE A 115 -4.22 -2.98 -10.34
C ILE A 115 -2.91 -3.04 -9.55
N ALA A 116 -2.24 -1.90 -9.43
CA ALA A 116 -1.22 -1.68 -8.41
C ALA A 116 -1.91 -1.19 -7.13
N VAL A 117 -1.75 -1.93 -6.03
CA VAL A 117 -2.35 -1.60 -4.73
C VAL A 117 -1.26 -1.08 -3.81
N ALA A 118 -1.46 0.10 -3.26
CA ALA A 118 -0.57 0.68 -2.27
C ALA A 118 -1.34 1.13 -1.06
N GLY A 119 -0.65 1.29 0.06
CA GLY A 119 -1.25 1.98 1.19
C GLY A 119 -0.23 2.37 2.25
N HIS A 120 -0.69 3.26 3.12
CA HIS A 120 0.08 3.76 4.26
C HIS A 120 -0.40 3.13 5.56
N SER A 121 0.51 2.74 6.45
CA SER A 121 0.17 2.23 7.78
C SER A 121 -0.83 1.06 7.68
N GLN A 122 -2.01 1.16 8.30
CA GLN A 122 -3.08 0.17 8.13
C GLN A 122 -3.43 -0.15 6.68
N GLY A 123 -3.47 0.87 5.81
CA GLY A 123 -3.77 0.70 4.39
C GLY A 123 -2.68 -0.08 3.67
N GLY A 124 -1.43 0.06 4.09
CA GLY A 124 -0.33 -0.75 3.58
C GLY A 124 -0.45 -2.21 4.01
N GLY A 125 -0.89 -2.47 5.25
CA GLY A 125 -1.22 -3.84 5.67
C GLY A 125 -2.39 -4.45 4.88
N HIS A 126 -3.39 -3.65 4.48
CA HIS A 126 -4.43 -4.13 3.54
C HIS A 126 -3.87 -4.37 2.14
N ALA A 127 -2.93 -3.56 1.66
CA ALA A 127 -2.25 -3.81 0.39
C ALA A 127 -1.47 -5.14 0.41
N ALA A 128 -0.78 -5.45 1.52
CA ALA A 128 -0.12 -6.73 1.72
C ALA A 128 -1.13 -7.90 1.75
N PHE A 129 -2.26 -7.73 2.45
CA PHE A 129 -3.31 -8.76 2.53
C PHE A 129 -4.00 -9.00 1.18
N ILE A 130 -4.31 -7.95 0.42
CA ILE A 130 -4.83 -8.09 -0.95
C ILE A 130 -3.82 -8.85 -1.83
N ALA A 131 -2.53 -8.54 -1.72
CA ALA A 131 -1.48 -9.23 -2.46
C ALA A 131 -1.29 -10.70 -2.05
N SER A 132 -1.71 -11.10 -0.85
CA SER A 132 -1.70 -12.50 -0.42
C SER A 132 -2.82 -13.31 -1.06
N LEU A 133 -3.99 -12.70 -1.28
CA LEU A 133 -5.19 -13.34 -1.84
C LEU A 133 -5.28 -13.25 -3.37
N HIS A 134 -4.76 -12.18 -3.96
CA HIS A 134 -4.89 -11.89 -5.39
C HIS A 134 -3.54 -11.61 -6.01
N GLU A 135 -3.34 -12.04 -7.27
CA GLU A 135 -2.18 -11.65 -8.06
C GLU A 135 -2.38 -10.21 -8.59
N VAL A 136 -1.87 -9.22 -7.85
CA VAL A 136 -1.90 -7.82 -8.24
C VAL A 136 -0.76 -7.47 -9.22
N HIS A 137 -0.90 -6.36 -9.95
CA HIS A 137 0.19 -5.84 -10.79
C HIS A 137 1.41 -5.48 -9.95
N ARG A 138 1.18 -4.83 -8.81
CA ARG A 138 2.21 -4.49 -7.81
C ARG A 138 1.58 -4.19 -6.45
N ALA A 139 2.30 -4.47 -5.37
CA ALA A 139 1.94 -4.05 -4.01
C ALA A 139 3.02 -3.14 -3.41
N SER A 140 2.62 -1.99 -2.83
CA SER A 140 3.56 -1.05 -2.20
C SER A 140 3.14 -0.73 -0.75
N LEU A 141 4.03 -1.02 0.19
CA LEU A 141 3.79 -0.95 1.62
C LEU A 141 4.52 0.27 2.21
N PHE A 142 3.79 1.37 2.45
CA PHE A 142 4.35 2.59 3.03
C PHE A 142 4.19 2.59 4.55
N ALA A 143 5.29 2.55 5.29
CA ALA A 143 5.29 2.50 6.76
C ALA A 143 4.25 1.51 7.29
N ALA A 144 4.29 0.26 6.80
CA ALA A 144 3.28 -0.74 7.07
C ALA A 144 3.92 -2.08 7.41
N SER A 145 3.33 -2.76 8.38
CA SER A 145 3.64 -4.12 8.78
C SER A 145 2.42 -5.00 8.63
N GLU A 146 2.67 -6.30 8.60
CA GLU A 146 1.67 -7.32 8.71
C GLU A 146 2.16 -8.42 9.65
N PRO A 147 1.76 -8.39 10.93
CA PRO A 147 2.23 -9.35 11.94
C PRO A 147 1.33 -10.60 12.00
N ALA A 148 0.91 -11.13 10.85
CA ALA A 148 -0.01 -12.26 10.76
C ALA A 148 0.69 -13.57 10.35
N ASP A 149 0.10 -14.71 10.71
CA ASP A 149 0.69 -16.03 10.46
C ASP A 149 0.89 -16.33 8.97
N TRP A 150 -0.04 -15.89 8.11
CA TRP A 150 0.02 -16.07 6.66
C TRP A 150 1.19 -15.37 5.98
N THR A 151 1.86 -14.42 6.66
CA THR A 151 3.02 -13.71 6.08
C THR A 151 4.22 -14.61 5.80
N GLY A 152 4.26 -15.83 6.34
CA GLY A 152 5.27 -16.84 6.01
C GLY A 152 4.84 -17.84 4.93
N GLU A 153 3.66 -17.67 4.34
CA GLU A 153 3.07 -18.58 3.35
C GLU A 153 3.27 -18.07 1.92
N ALA A 154 2.92 -18.90 0.93
CA ALA A 154 2.97 -18.50 -0.48
C ALA A 154 1.88 -17.46 -0.76
N LEU A 155 2.29 -16.27 -1.22
CA LEU A 155 1.40 -15.18 -1.62
C LEU A 155 0.89 -15.40 -3.05
N ALA A 156 -0.35 -14.99 -3.34
CA ALA A 156 -0.87 -14.97 -4.71
C ALA A 156 -0.07 -14.04 -5.63
N THR A 157 0.34 -12.88 -5.11
CA THR A 157 1.29 -11.98 -5.78
C THR A 157 2.73 -12.43 -5.53
N PRO A 158 3.56 -12.64 -6.57
CA PRO A 158 4.97 -12.94 -6.38
C PRO A 158 5.66 -11.86 -5.54
N ALA A 159 6.48 -12.24 -4.56
CA ALA A 159 7.19 -11.27 -3.69
C ALA A 159 8.06 -10.27 -4.47
N ALA A 160 8.51 -10.63 -5.67
CA ALA A 160 9.20 -9.73 -6.61
C ALA A 160 8.31 -8.59 -7.16
N ARG A 161 7.02 -8.55 -6.83
CA ARG A 161 6.11 -7.43 -7.14
C ARG A 161 5.66 -6.69 -5.87
N ILE A 162 6.28 -6.96 -4.74
CA ILE A 162 5.98 -6.30 -3.45
C ILE A 162 7.17 -5.43 -3.07
N TYR A 163 6.89 -4.21 -2.62
CA TYR A 163 7.88 -3.21 -2.22
C TYR A 163 7.51 -2.60 -0.87
N GLY A 164 8.50 -2.29 -0.04
CA GLY A 164 8.35 -1.55 1.21
C GLY A 164 9.10 -0.21 1.16
N PHE A 165 8.53 0.83 1.75
CA PHE A 165 9.22 2.11 1.97
C PHE A 165 8.90 2.68 3.36
N ILE A 166 9.93 3.03 4.14
CA ILE A 166 9.81 3.46 5.54
C ILE A 166 10.85 4.51 5.92
N HIS A 167 10.55 5.35 6.90
CA HIS A 167 11.54 6.25 7.51
C HIS A 167 12.25 5.56 8.68
N VAL A 168 13.57 5.73 8.84
CA VAL A 168 14.32 5.01 9.92
C VAL A 168 13.88 5.37 11.34
N ASP A 169 13.40 6.60 11.54
CA ASP A 169 12.87 7.09 12.83
C ASP A 169 11.39 6.71 13.06
N ASP A 170 10.78 5.91 12.19
CA ASP A 170 9.42 5.40 12.42
C ASP A 170 9.39 4.58 13.73
N PRO A 171 8.48 4.86 14.68
CA PRO A 171 8.41 4.14 15.95
C PRO A 171 8.18 2.62 15.80
N TYR A 172 7.70 2.17 14.63
CA TYR A 172 7.45 0.78 14.30
C TYR A 172 8.49 0.19 13.34
N TYR A 173 9.59 0.90 13.08
CA TYR A 173 10.60 0.52 12.08
C TYR A 173 11.06 -0.95 12.19
N ALA A 174 11.40 -1.40 13.40
CA ALA A 174 11.86 -2.77 13.62
C ALA A 174 10.80 -3.83 13.30
N SER A 175 9.52 -3.56 13.59
CA SER A 175 8.44 -4.52 13.31
C SER A 175 8.06 -4.56 11.83
N MET A 176 8.10 -3.41 11.15
CA MET A 176 7.83 -3.31 9.71
C MET A 176 8.90 -3.99 8.88
N THR A 177 10.17 -3.70 9.16
CA THR A 177 11.29 -4.33 8.44
C THR A 177 11.35 -5.84 8.67
N SER A 178 11.08 -6.32 9.89
CA SER A 178 10.96 -7.76 10.17
C SER A 178 9.75 -8.41 9.46
N SER A 179 8.63 -7.69 9.35
CA SER A 179 7.46 -8.18 8.60
C SER A 179 7.76 -8.33 7.11
N TRP A 180 8.52 -7.40 6.51
CA TRP A 180 8.93 -7.49 5.11
C TRP A 180 9.85 -8.68 4.82
N GLU A 181 10.69 -9.07 5.80
CA GLU A 181 11.49 -10.29 5.72
C GLU A 181 10.62 -11.54 5.71
N ARG A 182 9.60 -11.60 6.57
CA ARG A 182 8.65 -12.72 6.60
C ARG A 182 7.90 -12.85 5.27
N LEU A 183 7.43 -11.73 4.73
CA LEU A 183 6.77 -11.64 3.42
C LEU A 183 7.70 -11.98 2.23
N GLY A 184 9.00 -12.19 2.47
CA GLY A 184 9.97 -12.53 1.44
C GLY A 184 10.26 -11.38 0.45
N ILE A 185 10.04 -10.13 0.86
CA ILE A 185 10.29 -8.96 0.01
C ILE A 185 11.78 -8.91 -0.36
N PRO A 186 12.15 -8.92 -1.67
CA PRO A 186 13.54 -9.05 -2.10
C PRO A 186 14.48 -7.89 -1.73
N GLY A 187 15.78 -8.16 -1.78
CA GLY A 187 16.85 -7.18 -1.58
C GLY A 187 17.19 -6.93 -0.11
N ALA A 188 18.23 -6.15 0.18
CA ALA A 188 18.57 -5.70 1.54
C ALA A 188 17.83 -4.39 1.88
N LEU A 189 17.81 -3.96 3.15
CA LEU A 189 17.36 -2.60 3.44
C LEU A 189 18.33 -1.58 2.82
N VAL A 190 17.82 -0.70 1.96
CA VAL A 190 18.60 0.30 1.22
C VAL A 190 18.09 1.69 1.55
N ASP A 191 18.99 2.55 2.04
CA ASP A 191 18.71 3.99 2.19
C ASP A 191 18.69 4.64 0.80
N VAL A 192 17.55 5.21 0.43
CA VAL A 192 17.33 5.82 -0.89
C VAL A 192 17.91 7.22 -1.00
N ASP A 193 18.32 7.84 0.11
CA ASP A 193 18.74 9.23 0.11
C ASP A 193 20.04 9.44 -0.65
N GLY A 194 19.98 10.28 -1.69
CA GLY A 194 21.12 10.52 -2.58
C GLY A 194 21.40 9.40 -3.59
N LEU A 195 20.59 8.33 -3.59
CA LEU A 195 20.64 7.27 -4.59
C LEU A 195 19.63 7.51 -5.71
N ALA A 196 19.97 7.04 -6.90
CA ALA A 196 19.03 6.93 -8.02
C ALA A 196 18.55 5.48 -8.16
N TRP A 197 17.42 5.30 -8.83
CA TRP A 197 16.95 3.98 -9.29
C TRP A 197 18.09 3.25 -10.04
N PRO A 198 18.35 1.94 -9.79
CA PRO A 198 17.43 0.97 -9.19
C PRO A 198 17.51 0.72 -7.69
N PHE A 199 18.10 1.61 -6.88
CA PHE A 199 18.22 1.43 -5.42
C PHE A 199 18.82 0.06 -5.05
N GLU A 200 19.94 -0.27 -5.69
CA GLU A 200 20.64 -1.55 -5.54
C GLU A 200 19.77 -2.79 -5.84
N ASP A 201 18.77 -2.62 -6.71
CA ASP A 201 17.76 -3.63 -7.06
C ASP A 201 16.95 -4.12 -5.85
N SER A 202 16.93 -3.36 -4.75
CA SER A 202 16.18 -3.71 -3.55
C SER A 202 14.72 -3.31 -3.62
N HIS A 203 13.86 -4.13 -3.00
CA HIS A 203 12.46 -3.83 -2.80
C HIS A 203 12.15 -3.43 -1.35
N ARG A 204 13.16 -3.41 -0.47
CA ARG A 204 13.07 -2.97 0.92
C ARG A 204 13.79 -1.63 1.05
N LEU A 205 13.05 -0.55 0.87
CA LEU A 205 13.59 0.81 0.84
C LEU A 205 13.38 1.51 2.18
N GLN A 206 14.35 2.33 2.57
CA GLN A 206 14.25 3.21 3.73
C GLN A 206 14.77 4.60 3.39
N THR A 207 14.53 5.58 4.25
CA THR A 207 15.08 6.94 4.15
C THR A 207 15.49 7.45 5.53
N THR A 208 16.54 8.26 5.55
CA THR A 208 17.02 9.04 6.69
C THR A 208 16.77 10.55 6.52
N PHE A 209 15.95 10.93 5.54
CA PHE A 209 15.72 12.31 5.17
C PHE A 209 15.14 13.10 6.34
N ALA A 210 15.73 14.26 6.63
CA ALA A 210 15.43 15.01 7.83
C ALA A 210 13.94 15.40 7.94
N VAL A 211 13.23 14.75 8.87
CA VAL A 211 11.87 15.06 9.32
C VAL A 211 11.83 15.03 10.86
N SER A 212 10.75 15.52 11.47
CA SER A 212 10.58 15.33 12.91
C SER A 212 10.25 13.86 13.22
N ALA A 213 10.65 13.36 14.39
CA ALA A 213 10.34 11.98 14.80
C ALA A 213 8.82 11.70 14.83
N GLU A 214 8.00 12.71 15.12
CA GLU A 214 6.54 12.61 15.09
C GLU A 214 5.97 12.49 13.67
N ASP A 215 6.71 12.96 12.67
CA ASP A 215 6.32 12.93 11.26
C ASP A 215 6.82 11.68 10.53
N ALA A 216 7.87 11.03 11.05
CA ALA A 216 8.55 9.90 10.41
C ALA A 216 7.61 8.83 9.87
N HIS A 217 6.58 8.45 10.65
CA HIS A 217 5.60 7.44 10.23
C HIS A 217 4.82 7.86 8.98
N GLY A 218 4.32 9.11 8.96
CA GLY A 218 3.56 9.64 7.83
C GLY A 218 4.42 10.14 6.67
N ALA A 219 5.69 10.45 6.90
CA ALA A 219 6.53 11.19 5.95
C ALA A 219 6.61 10.52 4.58
N VAL A 220 6.62 9.19 4.53
CA VAL A 220 6.81 8.41 3.31
C VAL A 220 5.62 8.47 2.33
N ALA A 221 4.43 8.92 2.75
CA ALA A 221 3.25 8.94 1.87
C ALA A 221 2.13 9.95 2.23
N ALA A 222 1.99 10.35 3.50
CA ALA A 222 0.91 11.23 3.93
C ALA A 222 1.25 12.70 3.66
N ASP A 223 0.41 13.38 2.87
CA ASP A 223 0.65 14.74 2.39
C ASP A 223 1.10 15.73 3.48
N PRO A 224 0.49 15.78 4.69
CA PRO A 224 0.88 16.76 5.69
C PRO A 224 2.27 16.53 6.30
N ARG A 225 2.86 15.34 6.07
CA ARG A 225 4.11 14.88 6.68
C ARG A 225 5.21 14.67 5.65
N THR A 226 4.86 14.51 4.38
CA THR A 226 5.85 14.30 3.31
C THR A 226 6.75 15.52 3.13
N PRO A 227 8.08 15.36 3.20
CA PRO A 227 9.00 16.45 2.95
C PRO A 227 8.89 16.91 1.49
N MET A 228 8.98 18.22 1.31
CA MET A 228 8.81 18.90 0.03
C MET A 228 10.09 19.66 -0.34
N ASP A 229 10.48 19.58 -1.61
CA ASP A 229 11.46 20.47 -2.23
C ASP A 229 10.71 21.44 -3.15
N GLY A 230 10.45 22.65 -2.62
CA GLY A 230 9.49 23.57 -3.22
C GLY A 230 8.08 22.95 -3.27
N ASP A 231 7.52 22.82 -4.48
CA ASP A 231 6.18 22.25 -4.70
C ASP A 231 6.21 20.73 -4.99
N LEU A 232 7.40 20.12 -4.99
CA LEU A 232 7.59 18.73 -5.36
C LEU A 232 7.87 17.85 -4.14
N PRO A 233 7.23 16.68 -4.01
CA PRO A 233 7.58 15.71 -2.99
C PRO A 233 9.00 15.19 -3.19
N VAL A 234 9.78 15.15 -2.11
CA VAL A 234 11.17 14.63 -2.14
C VAL A 234 11.20 13.18 -2.63
N TYR A 235 10.22 12.37 -2.25
CA TYR A 235 10.18 10.93 -2.52
C TYR A 235 9.60 10.56 -3.89
N ARG A 236 9.47 11.51 -4.83
CA ARG A 236 8.81 11.25 -6.13
C ARG A 236 9.43 10.10 -6.93
N ASP A 237 10.76 10.00 -6.95
CA ASP A 237 11.47 8.97 -7.71
C ASP A 237 11.36 7.61 -7.00
N VAL A 238 11.35 7.61 -5.67
CA VAL A 238 11.06 6.42 -4.86
C VAL A 238 9.64 5.93 -5.13
N TRP A 239 8.66 6.83 -5.17
CA TRP A 239 7.28 6.49 -5.51
C TRP A 239 7.17 5.92 -6.93
N CYS A 240 7.83 6.51 -7.93
CA CYS A 240 7.87 5.95 -9.29
C CYS A 240 8.42 4.53 -9.30
N ALA A 241 9.48 4.26 -8.53
CA ALA A 241 10.10 2.95 -8.42
C ALA A 241 9.18 1.90 -7.76
N VAL A 242 8.60 2.23 -6.60
CA VAL A 242 7.79 1.26 -5.83
C VAL A 242 6.38 1.08 -6.38
N ILE A 243 5.87 2.04 -7.17
CA ILE A 243 4.62 1.90 -7.94
C ILE A 243 4.87 1.17 -9.27
N GLY A 244 6.06 1.35 -9.85
CA GLY A 244 6.53 0.70 -11.06
C GLY A 244 5.77 1.11 -12.32
N PRO A 245 6.27 0.77 -13.52
CA PRO A 245 5.47 0.79 -14.74
C PRO A 245 4.44 -0.34 -14.77
#